data_AF-A0A3B5ZYN4-F1
#
_entry.id   AF-A0A3B5ZYN4-F1
#
_cell.length_a   1.000
_cell.length_b   1.000
_cell.length_c   1.000
_cell.angle_alpha   90.00
_cell.angle_beta   90.00
_cell.angle_gamma   90.00
#
_symmetry.space_group_name_H-M   'P 1'
#
loop_
_entity.id
_entity.type
_entity.pdbx_description
1 polymer ?
#
loop_
_entity_poly.entity_id
_entity_poly.type
_entity_poly.pdbx_seq_one_letter_code
_entity_poly.pdbx_strand_id
1 'polypeptide(L)'
;MHHITTTTWPTRASVRDWWNVNLQILLGSPRVLAPLMMLISWEIWSERNARVFRKTDVPSMVIINMIKEEVSLWALAGTKHLSIVMPFYFALF
;
A
#
# COMPACT_ATOMS: atom_id res chain seq x y z
N MET A 1 9.62 17.00 12.08
CA MET A 1 9.14 15.61 12.24
C MET A 1 7.93 15.65 13.15
N HIS A 2 6.73 15.36 12.64
CA HIS A 2 5.54 15.27 13.48
C HIS A 2 5.63 13.98 14.31
N HIS A 3 5.45 14.09 15.63
CA HIS A 3 5.43 12.94 16.52
C HIS A 3 4.16 12.12 16.23
N ILE A 4 4.32 10.95 15.62
CA ILE A 4 3.22 10.02 15.42
C ILE A 4 2.99 9.32 16.76
N THR A 5 1.90 9.69 17.43
CA THR A 5 1.49 9.05 18.69
C THR A 5 0.84 7.71 18.37
N THR A 6 1.57 6.63 18.61
CA THR A 6 1.11 5.25 18.33
C THR A 6 0.31 4.64 19.48
N THR A 7 0.23 5.31 20.63
CA THR A 7 -0.47 4.79 21.82
C THR A 7 -1.98 4.67 21.65
N THR A 8 -2.57 5.39 20.70
CA THR A 8 -3.99 5.32 20.36
C THR A 8 -4.31 4.27 19.30
N TRP A 9 -3.30 3.56 18.79
CA TRP A 9 -3.53 2.59 17.73
C TRP A 9 -4.29 1.38 18.27
N PRO A 10 -5.38 0.96 17.60
CA PRO A 10 -6.17 -0.17 18.05
C PRO A 10 -5.33 -1.46 17.97
N THR A 11 -5.12 -2.11 19.11
CA THR A 11 -4.55 -3.45 19.17
C THR A 11 -5.49 -4.44 18.48
N ARG A 12 -4.95 -5.33 17.65
CA ARG A 12 -5.71 -6.37 16.95
C ARG A 12 -5.32 -7.74 17.50
N ALA A 13 -6.30 -8.62 17.64
CA ALA A 13 -6.09 -9.96 18.19
C ALA A 13 -5.28 -10.86 17.25
N SER A 14 -5.30 -10.60 15.94
CA SER A 14 -4.49 -11.33 14.95
C SER A 14 -4.24 -10.52 13.67
N VAL A 15 -3.29 -10.98 12.86
CA VAL A 15 -3.05 -10.46 11.50
C VAL A 15 -4.30 -10.63 10.62
N ARG A 16 -5.04 -11.73 10.81
CA ARG A 16 -6.29 -12.01 10.09
C ARG A 16 -7.36 -10.98 10.45
N ASP A 17 -7.50 -10.64 11.73
CA ASP A 17 -8.45 -9.63 12.18
C ASP A 17 -8.06 -8.24 11.69
N TRP A 18 -6.77 -7.91 11.75
CA TRP A 18 -6.25 -6.69 11.15
C TRP A 18 -6.58 -6.61 9.66
N TRP A 19 -6.33 -7.68 8.90
CA TRP A 19 -6.61 -7.75 7.47
C TRP A 19 -8.10 -7.52 7.16
N ASN A 20 -8.98 -8.29 7.81
CA ASN A 20 -10.42 -8.21 7.56
C ASN A 20 -10.99 -6.83 7.90
N VAL A 21 -10.58 -6.23 9.02
CA VAL A 21 -11.05 -4.89 9.42
C VAL A 21 -10.59 -3.82 8.43
N ASN A 22 -9.33 -3.85 7.98
CA ASN A 22 -8.84 -2.85 7.03
C ASN A 22 -9.47 -2.98 5.64
N LEU A 23 -9.78 -4.20 5.19
CA LEU A 23 -10.51 -4.40 3.93
C LEU A 23 -11.95 -3.90 3.97
N GLN A 24 -12.59 -3.92 5.15
CA GLN A 24 -13.95 -3.42 5.31
C GLN A 24 -14.02 -1.89 5.38
N ILE A 25 -13.00 -1.24 5.95
CA ILE A 25 -12.99 0.21 6.20
C ILE A 25 -12.88 1.03 4.90
N LEU A 26 -12.09 0.59 3.92
CA LEU A 26 -11.60 1.57 2.95
C LEU A 26 -12.55 1.90 1.79
N LEU A 27 -13.32 0.96 1.21
CA LEU A 27 -14.06 1.25 -0.06
C LEU A 27 -15.29 0.36 -0.36
N GLY A 28 -15.73 -0.52 0.54
CA GLY A 28 -16.87 -1.41 0.24
C GLY A 28 -16.65 -2.44 -0.89
N SER A 29 -15.45 -2.49 -1.51
CA SER A 29 -15.05 -3.49 -2.50
C SER A 29 -13.72 -4.17 -2.11
N PRO A 30 -13.78 -5.31 -1.39
CA PRO A 30 -12.59 -6.06 -0.98
C PRO A 30 -11.68 -6.48 -2.14
N ARG A 31 -12.23 -6.57 -3.36
CA ARG A 31 -11.53 -7.02 -4.58
C ARG A 31 -10.42 -6.08 -5.04
N VAL A 32 -10.54 -4.78 -4.74
CA VAL A 32 -9.53 -3.77 -5.09
C VAL A 32 -8.55 -3.57 -3.94
N LEU A 33 -9.07 -3.64 -2.71
CA LEU A 33 -8.30 -3.33 -1.52
C LEU A 33 -7.32 -4.41 -1.13
N ALA A 34 -7.69 -5.68 -1.28
CA ALA A 34 -6.80 -6.79 -0.98
C ALA A 34 -5.47 -6.72 -1.76
N PRO A 35 -5.46 -6.60 -3.10
CA PRO A 35 -4.20 -6.52 -3.83
C PRO A 35 -3.40 -5.24 -3.52
N LEU A 36 -4.08 -4.10 -3.33
CA LEU A 36 -3.40 -2.84 -2.99
C LEU A 36 -2.75 -2.90 -1.60
N MET A 37 -3.48 -3.38 -0.59
CA MET A 37 -2.95 -3.56 0.77
C MET A 37 -1.79 -4.56 0.79
N MET A 38 -1.87 -5.63 -0.01
CA MET A 38 -0.78 -6.58 -0.18
C MET A 38 0.46 -5.89 -0.78
N LEU A 39 0.30 -5.12 -1.87
CA LEU A 39 1.39 -4.40 -2.52
C LEU A 39 2.07 -3.41 -1.57
N ILE A 40 1.29 -2.60 -0.86
CA ILE A 40 1.82 -1.66 0.13
C ILE A 40 2.61 -2.39 1.21
N SER A 41 2.05 -3.50 1.74
CA SER A 41 2.71 -4.30 2.77
C SER A 41 4.01 -4.93 2.25
N TRP A 42 4.01 -5.39 1.01
CA TRP A 42 5.16 -5.96 0.32
C TRP A 42 6.29 -4.94 0.15
N GLU A 43 5.99 -3.75 -0.38
CA GLU A 43 7.00 -2.71 -0.61
C GLU A 43 7.64 -2.23 0.70
N ILE A 44 6.84 -2.05 1.76
CA ILE A 44 7.35 -1.69 3.10
C ILE A 44 8.25 -2.80 3.66
N TRP A 45 7.84 -4.06 3.52
CA TRP A 45 8.62 -5.21 3.98
C TRP A 45 9.95 -5.33 3.22
N SER A 46 9.91 -5.15 1.90
CA SER A 46 11.07 -5.18 1.02
C SER A 46 12.07 -4.08 1.37
N GLU A 47 11.60 -2.84 1.57
CA GLU A 47 12.45 -1.74 2.01
C GLU A 47 13.10 -2.01 3.36
N ARG A 48 12.33 -2.47 4.35
CA ARG A 48 12.87 -2.84 5.66
C ARG A 48 13.95 -3.90 5.55
N ASN A 49 13.77 -4.91 4.69
CA ASN A 49 14.77 -5.94 4.46
C ASN A 49 16.02 -5.38 3.76
N ALA A 50 15.87 -4.51 2.77
CA ALA A 50 17.02 -3.85 2.13
C ALA A 50 17.82 -3.03 3.16
N ARG A 51 17.14 -2.30 4.04
CA ARG A 51 17.77 -1.53 5.10
C ARG A 51 18.54 -2.40 6.08
N VAL A 52 17.97 -3.52 6.50
CA VAL A 52 18.59 -4.44 7.47
C VAL A 52 19.75 -5.22 6.85
N PHE A 53 19.55 -5.82 5.67
CA PHE A 53 20.50 -6.77 5.11
C PHE A 53 21.52 -6.14 4.16
N ARG A 54 21.16 -5.03 3.50
CA ARG A 54 22.00 -4.36 2.50
C ARG A 54 22.48 -2.98 2.95
N LYS A 55 22.05 -2.52 4.14
CA LYS A 55 22.34 -1.17 4.68
C LYS A 55 21.99 -0.05 3.69
N THR A 56 20.97 -0.29 2.87
CA THR A 56 20.51 0.67 1.85
C THR A 56 19.16 1.19 2.26
N ASP A 57 18.98 2.49 2.22
CA ASP A 57 17.71 3.13 2.50
C ASP A 57 17.23 4.00 1.36
N VAL A 58 15.91 4.00 1.18
CA VAL A 58 15.24 4.84 0.20
C VAL A 58 14.26 5.79 0.91
N PRO A 59 14.11 7.03 0.43
CA PRO A 59 13.08 7.92 0.93
C PRO A 59 11.68 7.32 0.75
N SER A 60 10.76 7.60 1.68
CA SER A 60 9.38 7.12 1.61
C SER A 60 8.66 7.47 0.30
N MET A 61 9.01 8.62 -0.29
CA MET A 61 8.47 9.05 -1.59
C MET A 61 8.84 8.10 -2.73
N VAL A 62 10.01 7.46 -2.69
CA VAL A 62 10.41 6.47 -3.71
C VAL A 62 9.49 5.26 -3.64
N ILE A 63 9.24 4.74 -2.43
CA ILE A 63 8.33 3.61 -2.20
C ILE A 63 6.91 3.97 -2.69
N ILE A 64 6.43 5.17 -2.35
CA ILE A 64 5.11 5.65 -2.78
C ILE A 64 5.03 5.70 -4.32
N ASN A 65 6.06 6.18 -5.00
CA ASN A 65 6.10 6.22 -6.46
C ASN A 65 6.09 4.82 -7.07
N MET A 66 6.89 3.88 -6.54
CA MET A 66 6.88 2.49 -6.99
C MET A 66 5.48 1.84 -6.87
N ILE A 67 4.79 2.08 -5.75
CA ILE A 67 3.41 1.60 -5.56
C ILE A 67 2.46 2.21 -6.59
N LYS A 68 2.57 3.52 -6.86
CA LYS A 68 1.72 4.21 -7.86
C LYS A 68 1.97 3.72 -9.28
N GLU A 69 3.24 3.51 -9.64
CA GLU A 69 3.64 2.98 -10.95
C GLU A 69 3.06 1.58 -11.16
N GLU A 70 3.23 0.68 -10.19
CA GLU A 70 2.70 -0.69 -10.25
C GLU A 70 1.17 -0.70 -10.34
N VAL A 71 0.49 0.11 -9.54
CA VAL A 71 -0.98 0.27 -9.61
C VAL A 71 -1.42 0.79 -10.98
N SER A 72 -0.67 1.70 -11.58
CA SER A 72 -0.96 2.24 -12.92
C SER A 72 -0.79 1.18 -13.99
N LEU A 73 0.24 0.34 -13.90
CA LEU A 73 0.44 -0.82 -14.78
C LEU A 73 -0.73 -1.80 -14.67
N TRP A 74 -1.22 -2.09 -13.46
CA TRP A 74 -2.39 -2.96 -13.27
C TRP A 74 -3.66 -2.38 -13.90
N ALA A 75 -3.85 -1.05 -13.82
CA ALA A 75 -4.96 -0.37 -14.46
C ALA A 75 -4.87 -0.45 -16.00
N LEU A 76 -3.68 -0.22 -16.56
CA LEU A 76 -3.41 -0.34 -18.01
C LEU A 76 -3.60 -1.77 -18.52
N ALA A 77 -3.24 -2.78 -17.72
CA ALA A 77 -3.45 -4.19 -18.02
C ALA A 77 -4.94 -4.61 -18.00
N GLY A 78 -5.88 -3.67 -17.78
CA GLY A 78 -7.32 -3.91 -17.88
C GLY A 78 -7.97 -4.32 -16.56
N THR A 79 -7.32 -4.07 -15.41
CA THR A 79 -7.94 -4.28 -14.11
C THR A 79 -8.98 -3.19 -13.85
N LYS A 80 -10.19 -3.37 -14.40
CA LYS A 80 -11.30 -2.39 -14.43
C LYS A 80 -11.65 -1.78 -13.07
N HIS A 81 -11.37 -2.50 -11.99
CA HIS A 81 -11.67 -2.06 -10.63
C HIS A 81 -10.59 -1.16 -10.00
N LEU A 82 -9.36 -1.14 -10.54
CA LEU A 82 -8.26 -0.27 -10.06
C LEU A 82 -8.23 1.11 -10.73
N SER A 83 -8.87 1.26 -11.89
CA SER A 83 -9.05 2.55 -12.59
C SER A 83 -9.80 3.60 -11.74
N ILE A 84 -10.47 3.18 -10.66
CA ILE A 84 -11.17 4.04 -9.69
C ILE A 84 -10.17 4.64 -8.68
N VAL A 85 -9.11 3.91 -8.33
CA VAL A 85 -8.12 4.33 -7.33
C VAL A 85 -7.06 5.24 -7.94
N MET A 86 -6.70 5.01 -9.21
CA MET A 86 -5.80 5.85 -9.99
C MET A 86 -6.52 6.30 -11.27
N PRO A 87 -7.11 7.52 -11.28
CA PRO A 87 -7.61 8.13 -12.50
C PRO A 87 -6.48 8.25 -13.51
N PHE A 88 -6.74 7.97 -14.78
CA PHE A 88 -5.76 7.95 -15.89
C PHE A 88 -4.83 9.19 -15.97
N TYR A 89 -5.22 10.33 -15.38
CA TYR A 89 -4.42 11.56 -15.34
C TYR A 89 -3.16 11.48 -14.46
N PHE A 90 -3.05 10.51 -13.54
CA PHE A 90 -1.84 10.33 -12.72
C PHE A 90 -0.77 9.43 -13.37
N ALA A 91 -1.05 8.83 -14.52
CA ALA A 91 -0.08 8.00 -15.25
C ALA A 91 0.84 8.81 -16.19
N LEU A 92 0.75 10.15 -16.18
CA LEU A 92 1.44 11.05 -17.13
C LEU A 92 2.39 12.07 -16.49
N PHE A 93 2.67 11.99 -15.18
CA PHE A 93 3.64 12.85 -14.49
C PHE A 93 4.51 12.08 -13.51
#